data_AF-A0A183B0B9-F1
#
_entry.id   AF-A0A183B0B9-F1
#
_cell.length_a   1.000
_cell.length_b   1.000
_cell.length_c   1.000
_cell.angle_alpha   90.00
_cell.angle_beta   90.00
_cell.angle_gamma   90.00
#
_symmetry.space_group_name_H-M   'P 1'
#
loop_
_entity.id
_entity.type
_entity.pdbx_description
1 polymer ?
#
loop_
_entity_poly.entity_id
_entity_poly.type
_entity_poly.pdbx_seq_one_letter_code
_entity_poly.pdbx_strand_id
1 'polypeptide(L)'
;MELHDNKPASYTTWSTKQVISWLQGSVLLLINTVSGLDDVIEPYIAELTLKGIDGKWLNTVTPGELKKLGVNKVGHQMIIMDKIRQLQNQYASFDTETMQTILFRVSRSCVCIIAAVKSLMAITERQDSREPDADSVYPGILDDIQDAVAYALSSILTLMSAVMNAAFWLERPPFLLLPEMNGFRQFIIGSALIANRSALLAISTQLNSHFKEVLFYIESVRVRVEEVIQNCADSIMLTPCGMELVHIRKIDTAEFGFNFRSTLNNVHMIVSVQGESPAFCSGKVSKGDEVIEVNDQVVVSEMNCMPHTCPQLPS
;
A
#
# COMPACT_ATOMS: atom_id res chain seq x y z
N MET A 1 4.09 17.57 -33.59
CA MET A 1 5.15 16.99 -32.75
C MET A 1 4.43 16.30 -31.63
N GLU A 2 4.10 15.02 -31.82
CA GLU A 2 3.46 14.22 -30.78
C GLU A 2 4.47 14.13 -29.63
N LEU A 3 4.12 14.71 -28.49
CA LEU A 3 4.79 14.41 -27.23
C LEU A 3 4.53 12.93 -27.01
N HIS A 4 5.48 12.07 -27.40
CA HIS A 4 5.55 10.74 -26.84
C HIS A 4 5.70 10.95 -25.34
N ASP A 5 4.62 10.71 -24.62
CA ASP A 5 4.63 10.62 -23.17
C ASP A 5 5.69 9.56 -22.86
N ASN A 6 6.83 9.94 -22.27
CA ASN A 6 7.90 8.99 -21.88
C ASN A 6 7.44 8.16 -20.69
N LYS A 7 6.18 7.71 -20.69
CA LYS A 7 5.61 6.87 -19.65
C LYS A 7 6.07 5.44 -19.89
N PRO A 8 6.39 4.70 -18.81
CA PRO A 8 6.67 3.28 -18.94
C PRO A 8 5.49 2.54 -19.55
N ALA A 9 5.80 1.41 -20.17
CA ALA A 9 4.77 0.51 -20.64
C ALA A 9 3.90 0.04 -19.47
N SER A 10 2.59 -0.04 -19.70
CA SER A 10 1.65 -0.56 -18.71
C SER A 10 2.00 -2.01 -18.34
N TYR A 11 1.74 -2.43 -17.10
CA TYR A 11 1.90 -3.84 -16.69
C TYR A 11 1.15 -4.83 -17.60
N THR A 12 0.17 -4.36 -18.38
CA THR A 12 -0.54 -5.17 -19.38
C THR A 12 0.36 -5.72 -20.50
N THR A 13 1.54 -5.14 -20.72
CA THR A 13 2.53 -5.63 -21.69
C THR A 13 3.57 -6.55 -21.06
N TRP A 14 3.48 -6.83 -19.76
CA TRP A 14 4.44 -7.69 -19.08
C TRP A 14 4.40 -9.12 -19.63
N SER A 15 5.59 -9.66 -19.90
CA SER A 15 5.83 -11.06 -20.20
C SER A 15 5.63 -11.94 -18.97
N THR A 16 5.50 -13.25 -19.18
CA THR A 16 5.43 -14.23 -18.09
C THR A 16 6.60 -14.11 -17.12
N LYS A 17 7.81 -13.88 -17.63
CA LYS A 17 8.99 -13.71 -16.77
C LYS A 17 8.85 -12.50 -15.84
N GLN A 18 8.36 -11.37 -16.36
CA GLN A 18 8.14 -10.15 -15.57
C GLN A 18 7.04 -10.36 -14.52
N VAL A 19 5.92 -11.00 -14.89
CA VAL A 19 4.82 -11.29 -13.94
C VAL A 19 5.28 -12.23 -12.83
N ILE A 20 6.03 -13.27 -13.16
CA ILE A 20 6.57 -14.23 -12.19
C ILE A 20 7.57 -13.55 -11.25
N SER A 21 8.50 -12.77 -11.79
CA SER A 21 9.46 -12.00 -10.99
C SER A 21 8.75 -11.03 -10.04
N TRP A 22 7.73 -10.31 -10.51
CA TRP A 22 6.93 -9.43 -9.67
C TRP A 22 6.14 -10.20 -8.59
N LEU A 23 5.55 -11.36 -8.93
CA LEU A 23 4.84 -12.22 -7.98
C LEU A 23 5.75 -12.75 -6.88
N GLN A 24 7.01 -13.07 -7.21
CA GLN A 24 8.05 -13.50 -6.27
C GLN A 24 8.66 -12.37 -5.43
N GLY A 25 8.54 -11.11 -5.85
CA GLY A 25 9.02 -9.98 -5.07
C GLY A 25 8.28 -9.86 -3.72
N SER A 26 9.02 -9.73 -2.62
CA SER A 26 8.43 -9.73 -1.28
C SER A 26 7.44 -8.58 -1.08
N VAL A 27 6.24 -8.89 -0.60
CA VAL A 27 5.27 -7.89 -0.12
C VAL A 27 5.36 -7.88 1.39
N LEU A 28 5.77 -6.75 1.97
CA LEU A 28 5.77 -6.56 3.41
C LEU A 28 4.34 -6.22 3.85
N LEU A 29 3.53 -7.23 4.15
CA LEU A 29 2.32 -7.02 4.93
C LEU A 29 2.75 -6.69 6.37
N LEU A 30 2.51 -5.45 6.81
CA LEU A 30 2.83 -4.98 8.17
C LEU A 30 1.93 -5.55 9.27
N ILE A 31 1.08 -6.52 8.93
CA ILE A 31 0.38 -7.32 9.93
C ILE A 31 1.34 -8.45 10.28
N ASN A 32 1.74 -8.50 11.54
CA ASN A 32 2.81 -9.32 12.12
C ASN A 32 2.57 -10.84 12.01
N THR A 33 2.43 -11.36 10.79
CA THR A 33 2.50 -12.79 10.45
C THR A 33 3.83 -13.04 9.78
N VAL A 34 4.73 -13.58 10.58
CA VAL A 34 6.00 -14.21 10.22
C VAL A 34 5.73 -15.25 9.14
N SER A 35 6.09 -14.90 7.90
CA SER A 35 6.46 -15.71 6.73
C SER A 35 6.27 -14.82 5.51
N GLY A 36 7.34 -14.50 4.80
CA GLY A 36 7.28 -13.66 3.60
C GLY A 36 6.28 -14.25 2.60
N LEU A 37 5.62 -13.38 1.82
CA LEU A 37 4.73 -13.82 0.73
C LEU A 37 5.41 -14.83 -0.22
N ASP A 38 6.74 -14.79 -0.27
CA ASP A 38 7.61 -15.69 -1.01
C ASP A 38 7.30 -17.17 -0.69
N ASP A 39 7.03 -17.51 0.58
CA ASP A 39 6.63 -18.88 1.00
C ASP A 39 5.26 -19.31 0.43
N VAL A 40 4.37 -18.34 0.19
CA VAL A 40 2.99 -18.59 -0.26
C VAL A 40 2.94 -18.84 -1.77
N ILE A 41 3.78 -18.15 -2.55
CA ILE A 41 3.75 -18.19 -4.01
C ILE A 41 4.67 -19.28 -4.57
N GLU A 42 5.80 -19.54 -3.91
CA GLU A 42 6.83 -20.48 -4.38
C GLU A 42 6.28 -21.83 -4.89
N PRO A 43 5.30 -22.48 -4.21
CA PRO A 43 4.75 -23.75 -4.67
C PRO A 43 4.02 -23.69 -6.02
N TYR A 44 3.64 -22.49 -6.49
CA TYR A 44 2.84 -22.30 -7.70
C TYR A 44 3.63 -21.78 -8.90
N ILE A 45 4.87 -21.33 -8.71
CA ILE A 45 5.68 -20.68 -9.75
C ILE A 45 5.84 -21.53 -11.00
N ALA A 46 6.13 -22.83 -10.83
CA ALA A 46 6.30 -23.75 -11.96
C ALA A 46 5.05 -23.85 -12.83
N GLU A 47 3.87 -24.00 -12.21
CA GLU A 47 2.60 -24.11 -12.92
C GLU A 47 2.20 -22.79 -13.58
N LEU A 48 2.37 -21.67 -12.87
CA LEU A 48 2.10 -20.33 -13.41
C LEU A 48 2.98 -20.01 -14.62
N THR A 49 4.25 -20.39 -14.57
CA THR A 49 5.20 -20.24 -15.69
C THR A 49 4.80 -21.11 -16.88
N LEU A 50 4.48 -22.38 -16.62
CA LEU A 50 4.06 -23.34 -17.65
C LEU A 50 2.77 -22.90 -18.37
N LYS A 51 1.85 -22.25 -17.64
CA LYS A 51 0.60 -21.73 -18.18
C LYS A 51 0.73 -20.39 -18.88
N GLY A 52 1.92 -19.77 -18.86
CA GLY A 52 2.21 -18.55 -19.60
C GLY A 52 1.37 -17.36 -19.14
N ILE A 53 1.17 -17.20 -17.83
CA ILE A 53 0.48 -16.00 -17.32
C ILE A 53 1.22 -14.74 -17.76
N ASP A 54 0.52 -13.70 -18.15
CA ASP A 54 1.10 -12.46 -18.67
C ASP A 54 0.42 -11.22 -18.06
N GLY A 55 0.84 -10.04 -18.49
CA GLY A 55 0.28 -8.77 -18.04
C GLY A 55 -1.23 -8.65 -18.25
N LYS A 56 -1.78 -9.29 -19.29
CA LYS A 56 -3.22 -9.27 -19.57
C LYS A 56 -3.97 -10.19 -18.62
N TRP A 57 -3.38 -11.33 -18.27
CA TRP A 57 -3.94 -12.25 -17.29
C TRP A 57 -4.22 -11.55 -15.95
N LEU A 58 -3.32 -10.66 -15.50
CA LEU A 58 -3.49 -9.87 -14.27
C LEU A 58 -4.81 -9.08 -14.22
N ASN A 59 -5.39 -8.70 -15.37
CA ASN A 59 -6.69 -8.02 -15.43
C ASN A 59 -7.90 -8.94 -15.43
N THR A 60 -7.71 -10.20 -15.77
CA THR A 60 -8.79 -11.17 -15.96
C THR A 60 -8.84 -12.25 -14.88
N VAL A 61 -7.80 -12.30 -14.04
CA VAL A 61 -7.65 -13.29 -12.99
C VAL A 61 -8.82 -13.22 -12.00
N THR A 62 -9.32 -14.40 -11.63
CA THR A 62 -10.33 -14.56 -10.60
C THR A 62 -9.88 -15.65 -9.63
N PRO A 63 -10.47 -15.73 -8.42
CA PRO A 63 -10.21 -16.86 -7.51
C PRO A 63 -10.50 -18.22 -8.16
N GLY A 64 -11.45 -18.28 -9.11
CA GLY A 64 -11.76 -19.48 -9.88
C GLY A 64 -10.64 -19.87 -10.85
N GLU A 65 -10.05 -18.90 -11.54
CA GLU A 65 -8.88 -19.15 -12.41
C GLU A 65 -7.66 -19.59 -11.59
N LEU A 66 -7.43 -18.98 -10.43
CA LEU A 66 -6.36 -19.40 -9.52
C LEU A 66 -6.51 -20.86 -9.07
N LYS A 67 -7.74 -21.34 -8.83
CA LYS A 67 -7.98 -22.77 -8.54
C LYS A 67 -7.58 -23.68 -9.70
N LYS A 68 -7.88 -23.27 -10.95
CA LYS A 68 -7.49 -24.04 -12.16
C LYS A 68 -5.98 -24.11 -12.33
N LEU A 69 -5.25 -23.11 -11.80
CA LEU A 69 -3.79 -23.05 -11.75
C LEU A 69 -3.19 -23.75 -10.52
N GLY A 70 -3.99 -24.52 -9.77
CA GLY A 70 -3.54 -25.31 -8.62
C GLY A 70 -3.51 -24.55 -7.29
N VAL A 71 -3.85 -23.27 -7.26
CA VAL A 71 -3.95 -22.46 -6.03
C VAL A 71 -5.28 -22.76 -5.34
N ASN A 72 -5.40 -23.91 -4.69
CA ASN A 72 -6.66 -24.35 -4.05
C ASN A 72 -6.94 -23.69 -2.69
N LYS A 73 -5.90 -23.26 -1.99
CA LYS A 73 -6.01 -22.65 -0.66
C LYS A 73 -6.63 -21.25 -0.78
N VAL A 74 -7.77 -21.03 -0.13
CA VAL A 74 -8.48 -19.73 -0.15
C VAL A 74 -7.59 -18.60 0.36
N GLY A 75 -6.81 -18.82 1.43
CA GLY A 75 -5.86 -17.82 1.94
C GLY A 75 -4.81 -17.41 0.90
N HIS A 76 -4.28 -18.36 0.14
CA HIS A 76 -3.30 -18.07 -0.92
C HIS A 76 -3.94 -17.31 -2.08
N GLN A 77 -5.18 -17.67 -2.46
CA GLN A 77 -5.94 -16.93 -3.46
C GLN A 77 -6.17 -15.48 -3.03
N MET A 78 -6.57 -15.25 -1.77
CA MET A 78 -6.81 -13.90 -1.25
C MET A 78 -5.54 -13.04 -1.31
N ILE A 79 -4.40 -13.61 -0.89
CA ILE A 79 -3.11 -12.91 -0.90
C ILE A 79 -2.69 -12.54 -2.32
N ILE A 80 -2.78 -13.46 -3.27
CA ILE A 80 -2.45 -13.20 -4.68
C ILE A 80 -3.38 -12.14 -5.27
N MET A 81 -4.69 -12.29 -5.08
CA MET A 81 -5.66 -11.33 -5.60
C MET A 81 -5.49 -9.94 -5.01
N ASP A 82 -5.12 -9.84 -3.73
CA ASP A 82 -4.84 -8.56 -3.09
C ASP A 82 -3.58 -7.91 -3.66
N LYS A 83 -2.50 -8.69 -3.85
CA LYS A 83 -1.27 -8.22 -4.50
C LYS A 83 -1.53 -7.70 -5.92
N ILE A 84 -2.36 -8.40 -6.70
CA ILE A 84 -2.77 -7.97 -8.05
C ILE A 84 -3.59 -6.68 -8.01
N ARG A 85 -4.54 -6.58 -7.08
CA ARG A 85 -5.34 -5.36 -6.89
C ARG A 85 -4.47 -4.17 -6.51
N GLN A 86 -3.47 -4.37 -5.66
CA GLN A 86 -2.50 -3.33 -5.28
C GLN A 86 -1.74 -2.81 -6.51
N LEU A 87 -1.21 -3.70 -7.36
CA LEU A 87 -0.55 -3.33 -8.62
C LEU A 87 -1.48 -2.52 -9.53
N GLN A 88 -2.70 -3.00 -9.73
CA GLN A 88 -3.70 -2.33 -10.58
C GLN A 88 -4.03 -0.94 -10.05
N ASN A 89 -4.22 -0.81 -8.73
CA ASN A 89 -4.48 0.47 -8.09
C ASN A 89 -3.31 1.43 -8.22
N GLN A 90 -2.07 0.96 -8.04
CA GLN A 90 -0.86 1.76 -8.22
C GLN A 90 -0.76 2.30 -9.65
N TYR A 91 -0.96 1.43 -10.65
CA TYR A 91 -0.92 1.86 -12.05
C TYR A 91 -2.07 2.78 -12.45
N ALA A 92 -3.24 2.64 -11.84
CA ALA A 92 -4.37 3.54 -12.06
C ALA A 92 -4.21 4.89 -11.34
N SER A 93 -3.46 4.93 -10.24
CA SER A 93 -3.27 6.13 -9.42
C SER A 93 -2.06 6.97 -9.85
N PHE A 94 -1.18 6.45 -10.71
CA PHE A 94 -0.07 7.21 -11.27
C PHE A 94 -0.53 8.51 -11.96
N ASP A 95 0.28 9.56 -11.81
CA ASP A 95 0.05 10.93 -12.30
C ASP A 95 -1.21 11.64 -11.78
N THR A 96 -2.04 11.00 -10.94
CA THR A 96 -3.31 11.56 -10.45
C THR A 96 -3.40 11.63 -8.94
N GLU A 97 -2.80 10.67 -8.24
CA GLU A 97 -2.78 10.64 -6.80
C GLU A 97 -1.78 11.66 -6.25
N THR A 98 -2.25 12.43 -5.27
CA THR A 98 -1.46 13.42 -4.55
C THR A 98 -1.50 13.11 -3.06
N MET A 99 -0.51 13.58 -2.31
CA MET A 99 -0.49 13.40 -0.85
C MET A 99 -1.77 13.95 -0.20
N GLN A 100 -2.31 15.06 -0.71
CA GLN A 100 -3.59 15.61 -0.25
C GLN A 100 -4.75 14.62 -0.44
N THR A 101 -4.89 14.01 -1.62
CA THR A 101 -5.97 13.05 -1.88
C THR A 101 -5.87 11.82 -0.98
N ILE A 102 -4.64 11.37 -0.66
CA ILE A 102 -4.40 10.26 0.26
C ILE A 102 -4.82 10.64 1.68
N LEU A 103 -4.44 11.82 2.15
CA LEU A 103 -4.84 12.30 3.47
C LEU A 103 -6.35 12.49 3.59
N PHE A 104 -7.03 12.94 2.53
CA PHE A 104 -8.49 12.97 2.52
C PHE A 104 -9.12 11.58 2.67
N ARG A 105 -8.52 10.53 2.10
CA ARG A 105 -8.98 9.14 2.33
C ARG A 105 -8.81 8.74 3.79
N VAL A 106 -7.70 9.13 4.45
CA VAL A 106 -7.51 8.89 5.89
C VAL A 106 -8.59 9.61 6.71
N SER A 107 -8.84 10.89 6.47
CA SER A 107 -9.89 11.66 7.16
C SER A 107 -11.28 11.04 6.94
N ARG A 108 -11.63 10.68 5.70
CA ARG A 108 -12.90 10.02 5.38
C ARG A 108 -13.06 8.69 6.12
N SER A 109 -12.01 7.87 6.16
CA SER A 109 -12.03 6.61 6.91
C SER A 109 -12.26 6.84 8.40
N CYS A 110 -11.69 7.90 8.98
CA CYS A 110 -11.94 8.27 10.38
C CYS A 110 -13.43 8.60 10.61
N VAL A 111 -14.05 9.37 9.72
CA VAL A 111 -15.50 9.69 9.78
C VAL A 111 -16.35 8.41 9.72
N CYS A 112 -16.02 7.48 8.83
CA CYS A 112 -16.73 6.19 8.73
C CYS A 112 -16.61 5.37 10.02
N ILE A 113 -15.42 5.29 10.62
CA ILE A 113 -15.22 4.57 11.89
C ILE A 113 -16.01 5.23 13.02
N ILE A 114 -16.00 6.56 13.12
CA ILE A 114 -16.78 7.29 14.13
C ILE A 114 -18.27 6.95 14.00
N ALA A 115 -18.80 6.94 12.78
CA ALA A 115 -20.19 6.56 12.52
C ALA A 115 -20.45 5.09 12.90
N ALA A 116 -19.58 4.16 12.50
CA ALA A 116 -19.71 2.74 12.80
C ALA A 116 -19.68 2.47 14.32
N VAL A 117 -18.73 3.06 15.04
CA VAL A 117 -18.59 2.90 16.50
C VAL A 117 -19.79 3.50 17.23
N LYS A 118 -20.26 4.69 16.83
CA LYS A 118 -21.47 5.28 17.41
C LYS A 118 -22.71 4.41 17.16
N SER A 119 -22.81 3.78 15.99
CA SER A 119 -23.87 2.82 15.69
C SER A 119 -23.81 1.62 16.63
N LEU A 120 -22.62 1.03 16.84
CA LEU A 120 -22.44 -0.08 17.78
C LEU A 120 -22.82 0.31 19.21
N MET A 121 -22.34 1.46 19.70
CA MET A 121 -22.69 1.96 21.03
C MET A 121 -24.20 2.15 21.19
N ALA A 122 -24.88 2.72 20.19
CA ALA A 122 -26.33 2.91 20.23
C ALA A 122 -27.10 1.57 20.26
N ILE A 123 -26.60 0.54 19.57
CA ILE A 123 -27.18 -0.80 19.62
C ILE A 123 -26.98 -1.42 21.01
N THR A 124 -25.78 -1.31 21.59
CA THR A 124 -25.47 -1.79 22.95
C THR A 124 -26.31 -1.09 24.02
N GLU A 125 -26.44 0.24 23.97
CA GLU A 125 -27.28 1.00 24.93
C GLU A 125 -28.76 0.60 24.87
N ARG A 126 -29.28 0.29 23.68
CA ARG A 126 -30.66 -0.23 23.52
C ARG A 126 -30.83 -1.63 24.12
N GLN A 127 -29.76 -2.42 24.22
CA GLN A 127 -29.80 -3.71 24.93
C GLN A 127 -29.79 -3.49 26.44
N ASP A 128 -28.88 -2.65 26.95
CA ASP A 128 -28.69 -2.41 28.39
C ASP A 128 -29.87 -1.69 29.06
N SER A 129 -30.62 -0.87 28.30
CA SER A 129 -31.76 -0.08 28.81
C SER A 129 -33.08 -0.87 28.93
N ARG A 130 -33.10 -2.16 28.60
CA ARG A 130 -34.32 -2.99 28.64
C ARG A 130 -34.57 -3.59 30.01
N GLU A 131 -35.84 -3.60 30.43
CA GLU A 131 -36.24 -4.24 31.69
C GLU A 131 -36.03 -5.78 31.61
N PRO A 132 -35.49 -6.41 32.68
CA PRO A 132 -35.18 -7.84 32.69
C PRO A 132 -36.37 -8.78 32.42
N ASP A 133 -37.60 -8.32 32.69
CA ASP A 133 -38.84 -9.12 32.60
C ASP A 133 -39.51 -9.07 31.21
N ALA A 134 -38.97 -8.31 30.25
CA ALA A 134 -39.46 -8.29 28.88
C ALA A 134 -38.86 -9.46 28.08
N ASP A 135 -39.53 -10.61 28.15
CA ASP A 135 -39.16 -11.92 27.57
C ASP A 135 -39.00 -11.95 26.02
N SER A 136 -38.98 -10.80 25.35
CA SER A 136 -38.79 -10.66 23.90
C SER A 136 -37.45 -9.98 23.56
N VAL A 137 -36.45 -10.78 23.20
CA VAL A 137 -35.25 -10.31 22.48
C VAL A 137 -35.69 -9.47 21.28
N TYR A 138 -35.08 -8.30 21.06
CA TYR A 138 -35.42 -7.44 19.92
C TYR A 138 -35.26 -8.26 18.63
N PRO A 139 -36.33 -8.43 17.82
CA PRO A 139 -36.23 -9.20 16.59
C PRO A 139 -35.17 -8.59 15.68
N GLY A 140 -34.20 -9.38 15.24
CA GLY A 140 -33.12 -8.92 14.35
C GLY A 140 -31.93 -8.24 15.04
N ILE A 141 -31.86 -8.18 16.38
CA ILE A 141 -30.71 -7.56 17.06
C ILE A 141 -29.37 -8.19 16.69
N LEU A 142 -29.36 -9.51 16.50
CA LEU A 142 -28.15 -10.22 16.15
C LEU A 142 -27.67 -9.82 14.75
N ASP A 143 -28.60 -9.63 13.82
CA ASP A 143 -28.30 -9.17 12.47
C ASP A 143 -27.81 -7.71 12.48
N ASP A 144 -28.47 -6.83 13.25
CA ASP A 144 -28.05 -5.42 13.44
C ASP A 144 -26.62 -5.33 14.03
N ILE A 145 -26.30 -6.15 15.03
CA ILE A 145 -24.95 -6.22 15.62
C ILE A 145 -23.96 -6.74 14.58
N GLN A 146 -24.29 -7.82 13.87
CA GLN A 146 -23.40 -8.40 12.86
C GLN A 146 -23.07 -7.40 11.75
N ASP A 147 -24.08 -6.70 11.22
CA ASP A 147 -23.90 -5.68 10.19
C ASP A 147 -23.07 -4.49 10.70
N ALA A 148 -23.34 -4.02 11.93
CA ALA A 148 -22.58 -2.93 12.52
C ALA A 148 -21.12 -3.33 12.80
N VAL A 149 -20.87 -4.56 13.25
CA VAL A 149 -19.53 -5.12 13.45
C VAL A 149 -18.80 -5.25 12.12
N ALA A 150 -19.45 -5.80 11.10
CA ALA A 150 -18.88 -5.93 9.76
C ALA A 150 -18.51 -4.56 9.18
N TYR A 151 -19.39 -3.57 9.35
CA TYR A 151 -19.13 -2.20 8.92
C TYR A 151 -17.94 -1.56 9.68
N ALA A 152 -17.85 -1.75 11.00
CA ALA A 152 -16.73 -1.27 11.80
C ALA A 152 -15.40 -1.90 11.36
N LEU A 153 -15.36 -3.23 11.21
CA LEU A 153 -14.16 -3.96 10.75
C LEU A 153 -13.73 -3.49 9.36
N SER A 154 -14.67 -3.37 8.42
CA SER A 154 -14.39 -2.86 7.07
C SER A 154 -13.82 -1.43 7.10
N SER A 155 -14.38 -0.57 7.95
CA SER A 155 -13.92 0.82 8.11
C SER A 155 -12.52 0.89 8.70
N ILE A 156 -12.20 0.04 9.68
CA ILE A 156 -10.85 -0.06 10.29
C ILE A 156 -9.83 -0.56 9.27
N LEU A 157 -10.15 -1.60 8.50
CA LEU A 157 -9.29 -2.10 7.43
C LEU A 157 -9.02 -1.01 6.38
N THR A 158 -10.05 -0.23 6.03
CA THR A 158 -9.92 0.90 5.10
C THR A 158 -9.02 2.01 5.67
N LEU A 159 -9.13 2.31 6.98
CA LEU A 159 -8.20 3.23 7.65
C LEU A 159 -6.77 2.72 7.61
N MET A 160 -6.55 1.44 7.96
CA MET A 160 -5.21 0.85 7.95
C MET A 160 -4.58 0.96 6.57
N SER A 161 -5.33 0.62 5.51
CA SER A 161 -4.86 0.76 4.12
C SER A 161 -4.53 2.22 3.78
N ALA A 162 -5.41 3.17 4.11
CA ALA A 162 -5.20 4.58 3.81
C ALA A 162 -4.00 5.19 4.57
N VAL A 163 -3.86 4.87 5.86
CA VAL A 163 -2.74 5.31 6.70
C VAL A 163 -1.43 4.71 6.20
N MET A 164 -1.44 3.45 5.78
CA MET A 164 -0.24 2.84 5.23
C MET A 164 0.18 3.46 3.90
N ASN A 165 -0.77 3.78 3.02
CA ASN A 165 -0.47 4.52 1.80
C ASN A 165 0.11 5.92 2.11
N ALA A 166 -0.49 6.64 3.07
CA ALA A 166 0.05 7.93 3.53
C ALA A 166 1.47 7.80 4.09
N ALA A 167 1.70 6.79 4.92
CA ALA A 167 3.00 6.52 5.50
C ALA A 167 4.06 6.22 4.44
N PHE A 168 3.70 5.49 3.39
CA PHE A 168 4.57 5.15 2.28
C PHE A 168 4.99 6.40 1.48
N TRP A 169 4.05 7.29 1.20
CA TRP A 169 4.36 8.59 0.58
C TRP A 169 5.26 9.46 1.46
N LEU A 170 5.03 9.46 2.78
CA LEU A 170 5.83 10.22 3.75
C LEU A 170 7.25 9.67 3.92
N GLU A 171 7.52 8.41 3.53
CA GLU A 171 8.87 7.84 3.51
C GLU A 171 9.69 8.23 2.27
N ARG A 172 9.10 8.97 1.33
CA ARG A 172 9.75 9.37 0.08
C ARG A 172 10.13 10.85 0.10
N PRO A 173 11.23 11.23 -0.57
CA PRO A 173 11.54 12.62 -0.80
C PRO A 173 10.43 13.35 -1.55
N PRO A 174 10.24 14.64 -1.25
CA PRO A 174 10.97 15.39 -0.24
C PRO A 174 10.31 15.33 1.15
N PHE A 175 9.16 14.66 1.33
CA PHE A 175 8.49 14.54 2.63
C PHE A 175 9.39 13.92 3.70
N LEU A 176 10.16 12.89 3.33
CA LEU A 176 11.14 12.25 4.20
C LEU A 176 12.16 13.25 4.79
N LEU A 177 12.45 14.34 4.08
CA LEU A 177 13.42 15.35 4.48
C LEU A 177 12.81 16.42 5.42
N LEU A 178 11.49 16.39 5.64
CA LEU A 178 10.78 17.34 6.49
C LEU A 178 10.54 16.72 7.87
N PRO A 179 11.17 17.20 8.96
CA PRO A 179 11.03 16.63 10.31
C PRO A 179 9.58 16.59 10.81
N GLU A 180 8.79 17.62 10.51
CA GLU A 180 7.37 17.70 10.88
C GLU A 180 6.54 16.59 10.22
N MET A 181 6.85 16.25 8.97
CA MET A 181 6.18 15.18 8.23
C MET A 181 6.59 13.80 8.74
N ASN A 182 7.84 13.62 9.17
CA ASN A 182 8.27 12.41 9.87
C ASN A 182 7.54 12.22 11.20
N GLY A 183 7.39 13.28 12.00
CA GLY A 183 6.61 13.25 13.23
C GLY A 183 5.14 12.94 12.98
N PHE A 184 4.55 13.56 11.96
CA PHE A 184 3.18 13.29 11.52
C PHE A 184 3.00 11.83 11.08
N ARG A 185 3.94 11.28 10.30
CA ARG A 185 3.95 9.87 9.88
C ARG A 185 3.92 8.92 11.09
N GLN A 186 4.82 9.12 12.05
CA GLN A 186 4.88 8.28 13.26
C GLN A 186 3.57 8.36 14.04
N PHE A 187 3.00 9.56 14.16
CA PHE A 187 1.73 9.78 14.83
C PHE A 187 0.56 9.04 14.15
N ILE A 188 0.38 9.17 12.83
CA ILE A 188 -0.77 8.53 12.15
C ILE A 188 -0.65 7.00 12.19
N ILE A 189 0.56 6.43 12.05
CA ILE A 189 0.78 4.98 12.15
C ILE A 189 0.48 4.50 13.57
N GLY A 190 1.07 5.15 14.58
CA GLY A 190 0.91 4.77 15.97
C GLY A 190 -0.54 4.83 16.42
N SER A 191 -1.22 5.95 16.14
CA SER A 191 -2.62 6.15 16.50
C SER A 191 -3.57 5.19 15.77
N ALA A 192 -3.33 4.89 14.49
CA ALA A 192 -4.13 3.92 13.74
C ALA A 192 -3.96 2.48 14.27
N LEU A 193 -2.75 2.09 14.66
CA LEU A 193 -2.49 0.79 15.27
C LEU A 193 -3.18 0.64 16.63
N ILE A 194 -3.15 1.69 17.47
CA ILE A 194 -3.85 1.70 18.74
C ILE A 194 -5.36 1.62 18.49
N ALA A 195 -5.91 2.45 17.59
CA ALA A 195 -7.33 2.43 17.25
C ALA A 195 -7.78 1.06 16.72
N ASN A 196 -7.00 0.41 15.85
CA ASN A 196 -7.26 -0.95 15.38
C ASN A 196 -7.32 -1.95 16.54
N ARG A 197 -6.32 -1.92 17.44
CA ARG A 197 -6.29 -2.81 18.61
C ARG A 197 -7.48 -2.55 19.54
N SER A 198 -7.78 -1.30 19.87
CA SER A 198 -8.91 -0.92 20.72
C SER A 198 -10.24 -1.28 20.08
N ALA A 199 -10.36 -1.20 18.75
CA ALA A 199 -11.59 -1.58 18.06
C ALA A 199 -11.82 -3.09 18.02
N LEU A 200 -10.77 -3.89 17.80
CA LEU A 200 -10.86 -5.36 17.92
C LEU A 200 -11.24 -5.78 19.35
N LEU A 201 -10.69 -5.10 20.36
CA LEU A 201 -11.08 -5.32 21.75
C LEU A 201 -12.52 -4.88 22.02
N ALA A 202 -12.94 -3.73 21.49
CA ALA A 202 -14.31 -3.23 21.65
C ALA A 202 -15.34 -4.17 21.00
N ILE A 203 -15.04 -4.70 19.82
CA ILE A 203 -15.92 -5.65 19.11
C ILE A 203 -16.03 -6.98 19.87
N SER A 204 -14.92 -7.50 20.42
CA SER A 204 -14.91 -8.77 21.15
C SER A 204 -15.55 -8.70 22.53
N THR A 205 -15.42 -7.56 23.23
CA THR A 205 -15.91 -7.38 24.60
C THR A 205 -17.26 -6.66 24.69
N GLN A 206 -17.62 -5.91 23.65
CA GLN A 206 -18.79 -5.02 23.59
C GLN A 206 -18.88 -4.01 24.73
N LEU A 207 -17.74 -3.61 25.33
CA LEU A 207 -17.70 -2.62 26.41
C LEU A 207 -17.59 -1.19 25.89
N ASN A 208 -18.45 -0.31 26.40
CA ASN A 208 -18.49 1.11 26.04
C ASN A 208 -17.19 1.89 26.32
N SER A 209 -16.37 1.47 27.28
CA SER A 209 -15.06 2.07 27.54
C SER A 209 -14.11 1.94 26.34
N HIS A 210 -14.09 0.77 25.69
CA HIS A 210 -13.24 0.52 24.53
C HIS A 210 -13.74 1.27 23.30
N PHE A 211 -15.06 1.38 23.11
CA PHE A 211 -15.61 2.23 22.04
C PHE A 211 -15.21 3.71 22.19
N LYS A 212 -15.22 4.25 23.41
CA LYS A 212 -14.76 5.62 23.68
C LYS A 212 -13.28 5.81 23.38
N GLU A 213 -12.45 4.81 23.68
CA GLU A 213 -11.02 4.82 23.35
C GLU A 213 -10.80 4.87 21.82
N VAL A 214 -11.53 4.05 21.06
CA VAL A 214 -11.49 4.10 19.60
C VAL A 214 -11.85 5.49 19.08
N LEU A 215 -12.97 6.07 19.57
CA LEU A 215 -13.39 7.41 19.16
C LEU A 215 -12.33 8.48 19.47
N PHE A 216 -11.67 8.39 20.63
CA PHE A 216 -10.62 9.33 21.02
C PHE A 216 -9.44 9.32 20.03
N TYR A 217 -8.88 8.13 19.74
CA TYR A 217 -7.74 8.02 18.83
C TYR A 217 -8.11 8.38 17.39
N ILE A 218 -9.28 7.97 16.93
CA ILE A 218 -9.75 8.27 15.57
C ILE A 218 -10.00 9.76 15.37
N GLU A 219 -10.61 10.45 16.34
CA GLU A 219 -10.80 11.90 16.25
C GLU A 219 -9.45 12.63 16.29
N SER A 220 -8.50 12.15 17.10
CA SER A 220 -7.13 12.71 17.13
C SER A 220 -6.43 12.58 15.77
N VAL A 221 -6.54 11.41 15.12
CA VAL A 221 -6.01 11.20 13.75
C VAL A 221 -6.68 12.15 12.77
N ARG A 222 -8.02 12.22 12.79
CA ARG A 222 -8.80 13.06 11.90
C ARG A 222 -8.40 14.53 12.00
N VAL A 223 -8.38 15.09 13.21
CA VAL A 223 -8.03 16.49 13.46
C VAL A 223 -6.63 16.78 12.95
N ARG A 224 -5.65 15.92 13.25
CA ARG A 224 -4.27 16.13 12.82
C ARG A 224 -4.11 16.04 11.30
N VAL A 225 -4.81 15.12 10.66
CA VAL A 225 -4.83 14.97 9.20
C VAL A 225 -5.45 16.19 8.53
N GLU A 226 -6.61 16.66 9.04
CA GLU A 226 -7.29 17.85 8.53
C GLU A 226 -6.43 19.12 8.71
N GLU A 227 -5.73 19.24 9.84
CA GLU A 227 -4.78 20.33 10.10
C GLU A 227 -3.64 20.34 9.07
N VAL A 228 -3.03 19.17 8.77
CA VAL A 228 -1.96 19.08 7.75
C VAL A 228 -2.49 19.43 6.37
N ILE A 229 -3.71 19.00 6.02
CA ILE A 229 -4.34 19.35 4.74
C ILE A 229 -4.59 20.86 4.63
N GLN A 230 -5.07 21.50 5.70
CA GLN A 230 -5.45 22.92 5.69
C GLN A 230 -4.25 23.86 5.79
N ASN A 231 -3.23 23.50 6.57
CA ASN A 231 -2.09 24.36 6.85
C ASN A 231 -0.93 24.18 5.87
N CYS A 232 -1.00 23.23 4.95
CA CYS A 232 0.03 23.09 3.94
C CYS A 232 -0.15 24.14 2.83
N ALA A 233 0.67 25.19 2.88
CA ALA A 233 0.76 26.20 1.83
C ALA A 233 1.63 25.75 0.62
N ASP A 234 2.33 24.63 0.73
CA ASP A 234 3.26 24.15 -0.27
C ASP A 234 2.52 23.38 -1.38
N SER A 235 2.80 23.75 -2.64
CA SER A 235 2.33 23.07 -3.84
C SER A 235 2.60 21.57 -3.84
N ILE A 236 3.59 21.10 -3.08
CA ILE A 236 4.00 19.71 -3.10
C ILE A 236 2.92 18.71 -2.66
N MET A 237 2.00 19.12 -1.77
CA MET A 237 0.88 18.28 -1.38
C MET A 237 -0.10 18.02 -2.53
N LEU A 238 -0.08 18.91 -3.53
CA LEU A 238 -0.93 18.91 -4.71
C LEU A 238 -0.21 18.36 -5.94
N THR A 239 1.12 18.18 -5.88
CA THR A 239 1.91 17.65 -6.98
C THR A 239 1.76 16.12 -7.02
N PRO A 240 1.25 15.55 -8.12
CA PRO A 240 1.20 14.10 -8.25
C PRO A 240 2.60 13.52 -8.46
N CYS A 241 2.76 12.24 -8.11
CA CYS A 241 3.96 11.50 -8.52
C CYS A 241 3.91 11.26 -10.03
N GLY A 242 4.97 11.68 -10.73
CA GLY A 242 5.20 11.38 -12.14
C GLY A 242 6.09 10.15 -12.31
N MET A 243 5.94 9.45 -13.42
CA MET A 243 6.83 8.36 -13.82
C MET A 243 7.41 8.63 -15.21
N GLU A 244 8.73 8.54 -15.34
CA GLU A 244 9.43 8.78 -16.61
C GLU A 244 10.39 7.63 -16.94
N LEU A 245 10.30 7.14 -18.17
CA LEU A 245 11.24 6.21 -18.78
C LEU A 245 12.47 7.00 -19.27
N VAL A 246 13.63 6.72 -18.67
CA VAL A 246 14.88 7.40 -18.99
C VAL A 246 15.83 6.45 -19.73
N HIS A 247 16.26 6.85 -20.91
CA HIS A 247 17.27 6.13 -21.69
C HIS A 247 18.66 6.73 -21.45
N ILE A 248 19.50 6.05 -20.68
CA ILE A 248 20.87 6.47 -20.42
C ILE A 248 21.80 5.74 -21.39
N ARG A 249 22.50 6.48 -22.25
CA ARG A 249 23.47 5.91 -23.19
C ARG A 249 24.88 6.07 -22.63
N LYS A 250 25.65 4.98 -22.64
CA LYS A 250 27.05 4.95 -22.22
C LYS A 250 27.90 4.24 -23.25
N ILE A 251 29.19 4.51 -23.25
CA ILE A 251 30.19 3.67 -23.92
C ILE A 251 30.40 2.43 -23.04
N ASP A 252 30.69 1.27 -23.63
CA ASP A 252 30.73 -0.02 -22.91
C ASP A 252 31.60 -0.01 -21.65
N THR A 253 32.74 0.68 -21.72
CA THR A 253 33.71 0.81 -20.61
C THR A 253 33.32 1.80 -19.52
N ALA A 254 32.32 2.66 -19.75
CA ALA A 254 31.88 3.65 -18.77
C ALA A 254 30.86 3.05 -17.79
N GLU A 255 30.86 3.55 -16.55
CA GLU A 255 29.76 3.35 -15.61
C GLU A 255 28.64 4.37 -15.85
N PHE A 256 27.42 4.06 -15.43
CA PHE A 256 26.30 5.02 -15.55
C PHE A 256 26.46 6.24 -14.63
N GLY A 257 27.22 6.12 -13.54
CA GLY A 257 27.57 7.21 -12.62
C GLY A 257 26.44 7.70 -11.73
N PHE A 258 25.59 6.78 -11.25
CA PHE A 258 24.67 7.04 -10.14
C PHE A 258 24.75 5.91 -9.11
N ASN A 259 24.43 6.24 -7.86
CA ASN A 259 24.27 5.26 -6.80
C ASN A 259 22.82 5.29 -6.31
N PHE A 260 22.31 4.13 -5.92
CA PHE A 260 21.01 4.04 -5.26
C PHE A 260 21.12 3.34 -3.90
N ARG A 261 20.12 3.57 -3.06
CA ARG A 261 19.92 2.90 -1.78
C ARG A 261 18.56 2.24 -1.77
N SER A 262 18.53 0.97 -1.41
CA SER A 262 17.30 0.22 -1.17
C SER A 262 16.86 0.40 0.29
N THR A 263 15.58 0.64 0.52
CA THR A 263 14.98 0.60 1.87
C THR A 263 14.47 -0.81 2.19
N LEU A 264 14.12 -1.05 3.46
CA LEU A 264 13.44 -2.29 3.89
C LEU A 264 12.05 -2.46 3.28
N ASN A 265 11.46 -1.37 2.77
CA ASN A 265 10.15 -1.36 2.12
C ASN A 265 10.29 -1.40 0.59
N ASN A 266 11.42 -1.87 0.08
CA ASN A 266 11.67 -2.10 -1.35
C ASN A 266 11.61 -0.83 -2.22
N VAL A 267 11.92 0.32 -1.62
CA VAL A 267 12.05 1.60 -2.32
C VAL A 267 13.52 1.80 -2.71
N HIS A 268 13.80 1.90 -4.01
CA HIS A 268 15.14 2.04 -4.56
C HIS A 268 15.38 3.49 -4.98
N MET A 269 16.07 4.27 -4.15
CA MET A 269 16.23 5.71 -4.40
C MET A 269 17.63 6.09 -4.83
N ILE A 270 17.73 6.99 -5.79
CA ILE A 270 19.00 7.57 -6.24
C ILE A 270 19.53 8.52 -5.16
N VAL A 271 20.70 8.19 -4.60
CA VAL A 271 21.32 8.96 -3.52
C VAL A 271 22.36 9.96 -4.01
N SER A 272 22.96 9.69 -5.18
CA SER A 272 23.95 10.56 -5.81
C SER A 272 24.00 10.31 -7.31
N VAL A 273 24.22 11.39 -8.06
CA VAL A 273 24.57 11.37 -9.48
C VAL A 273 25.93 12.04 -9.63
N GLN A 274 26.89 11.34 -10.23
CA GLN A 274 28.26 11.82 -10.42
C GLN A 274 28.31 12.82 -11.57
N GLY A 275 28.98 13.97 -11.38
CA GLY A 275 29.15 14.97 -12.43
C GLY A 275 29.79 14.38 -13.69
N GLU A 276 29.35 14.87 -14.86
CA GLU A 276 29.82 14.44 -16.19
C GLU A 276 29.58 12.95 -16.55
N SER A 277 28.96 12.17 -15.66
CA SER A 277 28.58 10.79 -15.95
C SER A 277 27.47 10.70 -17.02
N PRO A 278 27.25 9.53 -17.63
CA PRO A 278 26.11 9.30 -18.51
C PRO A 278 24.75 9.67 -17.88
N ALA A 279 24.53 9.33 -16.60
CA ALA A 279 23.30 9.69 -15.91
C ALA A 279 23.17 11.20 -15.69
N PHE A 280 24.25 11.89 -15.33
CA PHE A 280 24.26 13.35 -15.24
C PHE A 280 23.97 14.01 -16.59
N CYS A 281 24.65 13.55 -17.66
CA CYS A 281 24.48 14.06 -19.01
C CYS A 281 23.08 13.82 -19.58
N SER A 282 22.33 12.84 -19.05
CA SER A 282 20.93 12.63 -19.44
C SER A 282 20.02 13.79 -19.04
N GLY A 283 20.36 14.53 -17.98
CA GLY A 283 19.55 15.62 -17.42
C GLY A 283 18.20 15.18 -16.82
N LYS A 284 17.93 13.87 -16.76
CA LYS A 284 16.63 13.29 -16.37
C LYS A 284 16.69 12.44 -15.10
N VAL A 285 17.87 12.32 -14.51
CA VAL A 285 18.13 11.50 -13.33
C VAL A 285 18.67 12.40 -12.23
N SER A 286 17.96 12.45 -11.12
CA SER A 286 18.25 13.33 -9.99
C SER A 286 18.31 12.56 -8.67
N LYS A 287 18.99 13.16 -7.69
CA LYS A 287 18.96 12.65 -6.32
C LYS A 287 17.54 12.74 -5.77
N GLY A 288 17.05 11.64 -5.21
CA GLY A 288 15.69 11.53 -4.68
C GLY A 288 14.72 10.80 -5.61
N ASP A 289 15.11 10.59 -6.88
CA ASP A 289 14.30 9.81 -7.81
C ASP A 289 14.27 8.34 -7.39
N GLU A 290 13.12 7.72 -7.60
CA GLU A 290 12.91 6.30 -7.35
C GLU A 290 13.03 5.50 -8.64
N VAL A 291 13.80 4.41 -8.57
CA VAL A 291 13.97 3.48 -9.67
C VAL A 291 12.95 2.35 -9.52
N ILE A 292 11.95 2.34 -10.40
CA ILE A 292 10.89 1.33 -10.42
C ILE A 292 11.24 0.16 -11.34
N GLU A 293 11.99 0.42 -12.43
CA GLU A 293 12.30 -0.55 -13.47
C GLU A 293 13.66 -0.25 -14.11
N VAL A 294 14.41 -1.31 -14.45
CA VAL A 294 15.65 -1.22 -15.23
C VAL A 294 15.60 -2.27 -16.34
N ASN A 295 15.73 -1.84 -17.61
CA ASN A 295 15.74 -2.72 -18.78
C ASN A 295 14.58 -3.74 -18.80
N ASP A 296 13.34 -3.27 -18.67
CA ASP A 296 12.13 -4.10 -18.63
C ASP A 296 12.06 -5.06 -17.42
N GLN A 297 12.94 -4.91 -16.43
CA GLN A 297 12.88 -5.67 -15.19
C GLN A 297 12.45 -4.76 -14.05
N VAL A 298 11.26 -5.02 -13.50
CA VAL A 298 10.75 -4.30 -12.33
C VAL A 298 11.73 -4.54 -11.17
N VAL A 299 12.17 -3.46 -10.55
CA VAL A 299 13.02 -3.52 -9.36
C VAL A 299 12.11 -3.75 -8.15
N VAL A 300 11.53 -4.95 -8.06
CA VAL A 300 10.94 -5.46 -6.83
C VAL A 300 12.01 -6.30 -6.14
N SER A 301 12.23 -6.07 -4.86
CA SER A 301 13.46 -6.50 -4.19
C SER A 301 13.77 -7.99 -4.28
N GLU A 302 14.95 -8.31 -4.79
CA GLU A 302 15.76 -9.43 -4.32
C GLU A 302 16.45 -8.97 -3.01
N MET A 303 16.00 -9.48 -1.86
CA MET A 303 16.83 -9.51 -0.66
C MET A 303 17.93 -10.57 -0.87
N ASN A 304 18.93 -10.26 -1.68
CA ASN A 304 20.26 -10.87 -1.64
C ASN A 304 21.31 -10.10 -2.46
N CYS A 305 21.42 -8.79 -2.26
CA CYS A 305 22.68 -8.10 -2.55
C CYS A 305 23.66 -8.31 -1.39
N MET A 306 24.24 -9.51 -1.33
CA MET A 306 25.66 -9.62 -0.96
C MET A 306 26.47 -8.70 -1.89
N PRO A 307 27.62 -8.14 -1.48
CA PRO A 307 28.32 -7.05 -2.21
C PRO A 307 28.81 -7.36 -3.63
N HIS A 308 28.51 -8.53 -4.20
CA HIS A 308 29.15 -9.05 -5.42
C HIS A 308 28.19 -9.59 -6.49
N THR A 309 26.89 -9.32 -6.38
CA THR A 309 25.90 -9.80 -7.37
C THR A 309 24.90 -8.70 -7.69
N CYS A 310 25.37 -7.63 -8.33
CA CYS A 310 24.54 -7.00 -9.35
C CYS A 310 24.27 -8.05 -10.45
N PRO A 311 23.08 -8.07 -11.07
CA PRO A 311 22.95 -8.69 -12.38
C PRO A 311 24.00 -8.03 -13.27
N GLN A 312 24.94 -8.82 -13.78
CA GLN A 312 25.78 -8.35 -14.87
C GLN A 312 24.82 -7.96 -15.98
N LEU A 313 24.76 -6.66 -16.27
CA LEU A 313 24.20 -6.16 -17.51
C LEU A 313 24.75 -7.05 -18.62
N PRO A 314 23.89 -7.63 -19.49
CA PRO A 314 24.40 -8.37 -20.63
C PRO A 314 25.36 -7.44 -21.38
N SER A 315 26.57 -7.97 -21.61
CA SER A 315 27.63 -7.34 -22.39
C SER A 315 27.14 -6.80 -23.73
#